data_AF-A0A964TII9-F1
#
_entry.id   AF-A0A964TII9-F1
#
_cell.length_a   1.000
_cell.length_b   1.000
_cell.length_c   1.000
_cell.angle_alpha   90.00
_cell.angle_beta   90.00
_cell.angle_gamma   90.00
#
_symmetry.space_group_name_H-M   'P 1'
#
loop_
_entity.id
_entity.type
_entity.pdbx_description
1 polymer ?
#
loop_
_entity_poly.entity_id
_entity_poly.type
_entity_poly.pdbx_seq_one_letter_code
_entity_poly.pdbx_strand_id
1 'polypeptide(L)'
;MTILIISDAPDPAPSGLSLPERLDVRCISLDGLEAELSGNPHPDLVLSPLVAPTFDALDVAQRLAALRFRGIYRAVAPSIPDLRLIREEVAAVAPGLDFDVLVLPLRSH
;
A
#
# COMPACT_ATOMS: atom_id res chain seq x y z
N MET A 1 -13.86 -5.26 -6.03
CA MET A 1 -12.99 -4.42 -5.19
C MET A 1 -11.58 -4.70 -5.64
N THR A 2 -10.83 -3.68 -5.98
CA THR A 2 -9.46 -3.81 -6.50
C THR A 2 -8.48 -3.40 -5.42
N ILE A 3 -7.53 -4.29 -5.11
CA ILE A 3 -6.43 -4.07 -4.16
C ILE A 3 -5.14 -3.97 -4.96
N LEU A 4 -4.40 -2.90 -4.73
CA LEU A 4 -3.07 -2.71 -5.29
C LEU A 4 -2.03 -2.91 -4.19
N ILE A 5 -1.08 -3.79 -4.40
CA ILE A 5 0.03 -4.06 -3.49
C ILE A 5 1.30 -3.49 -4.10
N ILE A 6 1.97 -2.60 -3.37
CA ILE A 6 3.25 -2.03 -3.76
C ILE A 6 4.36 -2.81 -3.06
N SER A 7 5.30 -3.33 -3.83
CA SER A 7 6.41 -4.15 -3.34
C SER A 7 7.63 -4.06 -4.25
N ASP A 8 8.82 -4.29 -3.70
CA ASP A 8 10.07 -4.29 -4.47
C ASP A 8 10.22 -5.52 -5.40
N ALA A 9 9.62 -6.64 -5.01
CA ALA A 9 9.57 -7.86 -5.81
C ALA A 9 8.11 -8.19 -6.10
N PRO A 10 7.46 -7.48 -7.04
CA PRO A 10 6.06 -7.74 -7.36
C PRO A 10 5.94 -9.13 -7.98
N ASP A 11 5.32 -10.05 -7.24
CA ASP A 11 4.90 -11.34 -7.77
C ASP A 11 3.68 -11.10 -8.68
N PRO A 12 3.65 -11.57 -9.95
CA PRO A 12 2.53 -11.39 -10.87
C PRO A 12 1.15 -11.82 -10.32
N ALA A 13 1.12 -12.70 -9.30
CA ALA A 13 -0.05 -12.93 -8.46
C ALA A 13 0.40 -13.44 -7.10
N PRO A 14 -0.20 -13.02 -5.97
CA PRO A 14 0.17 -13.57 -4.67
C PRO A 14 -0.13 -15.08 -4.63
N SER A 15 0.92 -15.86 -4.84
CA SER A 15 0.90 -17.31 -4.93
C SER A 15 0.48 -17.89 -3.57
N GLY A 16 -0.73 -18.44 -3.46
CA GLY A 16 -1.23 -19.10 -2.24
C GLY A 16 -2.46 -18.47 -1.57
N LEU A 17 -3.05 -17.41 -2.15
CA LEU A 17 -4.33 -16.86 -1.70
C LEU A 17 -5.48 -17.40 -2.55
N SER A 18 -6.42 -18.13 -1.92
CA SER A 18 -7.74 -18.35 -2.51
C SER A 18 -8.57 -17.08 -2.33
N LEU A 19 -8.53 -16.21 -3.33
CA LEU A 19 -9.29 -14.96 -3.32
C LEU A 19 -10.74 -15.23 -3.73
N PRO A 20 -11.72 -14.52 -3.12
CA PRO A 20 -13.08 -14.53 -3.64
C PRO A 20 -13.09 -14.00 -5.08
N GLU A 21 -13.92 -14.54 -5.96
CA GLU A 21 -13.98 -14.19 -7.40
C GLU A 21 -14.19 -12.68 -7.70
N ARG A 22 -14.60 -11.89 -6.69
CA ARG A 22 -14.85 -10.44 -6.81
C ARG A 22 -13.69 -9.56 -6.36
N LEU A 23 -12.58 -10.15 -5.95
CA LEU A 23 -11.37 -9.45 -5.51
C LEU A 23 -10.33 -9.50 -6.63
N ASP A 24 -9.97 -8.32 -7.14
CA ASP A 24 -8.85 -8.17 -8.07
C ASP A 24 -7.64 -7.68 -7.27
N VAL A 25 -6.55 -8.43 -7.26
CA VAL A 25 -5.33 -8.10 -6.50
C VAL A 25 -4.16 -8.03 -7.46
N ARG A 26 -3.47 -6.89 -7.46
CA ARG A 26 -2.33 -6.64 -8.34
C ARG A 26 -1.12 -6.24 -7.53
N CYS A 27 0.05 -6.74 -7.91
CA CYS A 27 1.31 -6.36 -7.31
C CYS A 27 2.13 -5.54 -8.29
N ILE A 28 2.63 -4.39 -7.86
CA ILE A 28 3.47 -3.50 -8.66
C ILE A 28 4.65 -2.97 -7.85
N SER A 29 5.64 -2.41 -8.53
CA SER A 29 6.62 -1.53 -7.91
C SER A 29 6.05 -0.12 -7.74
N LEU A 30 6.67 0.69 -6.88
CA LEU A 30 6.23 2.07 -6.66
C LEU A 30 6.32 2.94 -7.92
N ASP A 31 7.20 2.59 -8.86
CA ASP A 31 7.34 3.29 -10.14
C ASP A 31 6.20 3.00 -11.12
N GLY A 32 5.51 1.86 -10.97
CA GLY A 32 4.32 1.53 -11.74
C GLY A 32 3.03 2.21 -11.26
N LEU A 33 3.08 2.92 -10.12
CA LEU A 33 1.88 3.42 -9.44
C LEU A 33 1.05 4.39 -10.29
N GLU A 34 1.69 5.29 -11.02
CA GLU A 34 0.99 6.26 -11.87
C GLU A 34 0.26 5.58 -13.03
N ALA A 35 0.86 4.55 -13.62
CA ALA A 35 0.26 3.79 -14.70
C ALA A 35 -0.99 3.04 -14.21
N GLU A 36 -0.92 2.38 -13.05
CA GLU A 36 -2.07 1.67 -12.47
C GLU A 36 -3.18 2.63 -12.05
N LEU A 37 -2.85 3.77 -11.44
CA LEU A 37 -3.85 4.76 -11.04
C LEU A 37 -4.45 5.52 -12.23
N SER A 38 -3.80 5.56 -13.38
CA SER A 38 -4.39 6.12 -14.61
C SER A 38 -5.32 5.12 -15.32
N GLY A 39 -5.25 3.84 -14.94
CA GLY A 39 -6.06 2.77 -15.49
C GLY A 39 -7.49 2.73 -14.96
N ASN A 40 -8.32 1.90 -15.58
CA ASN A 40 -9.63 1.52 -15.05
C ASN A 40 -9.69 0.00 -14.87
N PRO A 41 -10.20 -0.52 -13.73
CA PRO A 41 -10.76 0.21 -12.59
C PRO A 41 -9.68 0.83 -11.67
N HIS A 42 -10.04 1.93 -10.98
CA HIS A 42 -9.22 2.48 -9.90
C HIS A 42 -9.18 1.52 -8.70
N PRO A 43 -8.05 1.38 -7.99
CA PRO A 43 -7.97 0.59 -6.78
C PRO A 43 -8.77 1.24 -5.65
N ASP A 44 -9.46 0.41 -4.87
CA ASP A 44 -10.17 0.82 -3.66
C ASP A 44 -9.21 0.88 -2.46
N LEU A 45 -8.18 0.02 -2.47
CA LEU A 45 -7.21 -0.16 -1.40
C LEU A 45 -5.80 -0.28 -1.98
N VAL A 46 -4.86 0.49 -1.43
CA VAL A 46 -3.43 0.35 -1.66
C VAL A 46 -2.77 -0.21 -0.39
N LEU A 47 -1.96 -1.25 -0.56
CA LEU A 47 -1.14 -1.83 0.49
C LEU A 47 0.34 -1.67 0.14
N SER A 48 1.18 -1.40 1.15
CA SER A 48 2.64 -1.47 0.98
C SER A 48 3.29 -1.93 2.29
N PRO A 49 4.52 -2.45 2.29
CA PRO A 49 5.34 -2.48 3.48
C PRO A 49 5.47 -1.06 4.07
N LEU A 50 5.58 -0.95 5.39
CA LEU A 50 5.93 0.32 6.03
C LEU A 50 7.32 0.80 5.60
N VAL A 51 8.26 -0.15 5.51
CA VAL A 51 9.63 0.06 5.03
C VAL A 51 9.97 -1.09 4.09
N ALA A 52 10.41 -0.76 2.88
CA ALA A 52 10.94 -1.69 1.89
C ALA A 52 12.40 -1.31 1.55
N PRO A 53 13.18 -2.20 0.92
CA PRO A 53 14.53 -1.89 0.48
C PRO A 53 14.68 -0.62 -0.37
N THR A 54 13.70 -0.29 -1.23
CA THR A 54 13.82 0.87 -2.14
C THR A 54 12.86 2.04 -1.87
N PHE A 55 11.87 1.87 -1.00
CA PHE A 55 10.89 2.90 -0.67
C PHE A 55 10.35 2.71 0.74
N ASP A 56 9.71 3.74 1.28
CA ASP A 56 8.91 3.67 2.51
C ASP A 56 7.46 4.13 2.33
N ALA A 57 6.68 4.05 3.40
CA ALA A 57 5.28 4.47 3.37
C ALA A 57 5.07 5.97 3.11
N LEU A 58 6.06 6.83 3.43
CA LEU A 58 6.00 8.25 3.13
C LEU A 58 6.15 8.48 1.62
N ASP A 59 7.08 7.79 0.97
CA ASP A 59 7.24 7.83 -0.49
C ASP A 59 5.93 7.46 -1.20
N VAL A 60 5.28 6.39 -0.72
CA VAL A 60 3.98 5.95 -1.24
C VAL A 60 2.90 7.00 -0.99
N ALA A 61 2.78 7.50 0.24
CA ALA A 61 1.77 8.50 0.60
C ALA A 61 1.89 9.78 -0.24
N GLN A 62 3.12 10.25 -0.45
CA GLN A 62 3.40 11.43 -1.28
C GLN A 62 2.94 11.22 -2.72
N ARG A 63 3.26 10.06 -3.33
CA ARG A 63 2.83 9.75 -4.70
C ARG A 63 1.30 9.61 -4.80
N LEU A 64 0.66 8.94 -3.84
CA LEU A 64 -0.81 8.81 -3.80
C LEU A 64 -1.48 10.19 -3.65
N ALA A 65 -0.96 11.06 -2.80
CA ALA A 65 -1.48 12.42 -2.64
C ALA A 65 -1.32 13.26 -3.92
N ALA A 66 -0.15 13.19 -4.57
CA ALA A 66 0.12 13.87 -5.84
C ALA A 66 -0.84 13.42 -6.95
N LEU A 67 -1.15 12.12 -6.99
CA LEU A 67 -2.09 11.50 -7.94
C LEU A 67 -3.56 11.66 -7.52
N ARG A 68 -3.83 12.36 -6.41
CA ARG A 68 -5.18 12.60 -5.86
C ARG A 68 -5.96 11.31 -5.62
N PHE A 69 -5.27 10.25 -5.20
CA PHE A 69 -5.89 8.99 -4.83
C PHE A 69 -6.93 9.20 -3.73
N ARG A 70 -8.11 8.58 -3.88
CA ARG A 70 -9.25 8.74 -2.97
C ARG A 70 -9.65 7.44 -2.26
N GLY A 71 -8.93 6.36 -2.51
CA GLY A 71 -9.15 5.09 -1.82
C GLY A 71 -8.41 5.05 -0.48
N ILE A 72 -8.32 3.84 0.05
CA ILE A 72 -7.71 3.56 1.35
C ILE A 72 -6.24 3.22 1.13
N TYR A 73 -5.33 3.79 1.92
CA TYR A 73 -3.92 3.39 1.97
C TYR A 73 -3.61 2.73 3.31
N ARG A 74 -3.03 1.53 3.30
CA ARG A 74 -2.52 0.88 4.52
C ARG A 74 -1.08 0.42 4.35
N ALA A 75 -0.21 0.86 5.24
CA ALA A 75 1.11 0.28 5.38
C ALA A 75 1.03 -1.02 6.22
N VAL A 76 1.90 -1.98 5.95
CA VAL A 76 1.98 -3.26 6.68
C VAL A 76 3.34 -3.34 7.36
N ALA A 77 3.36 -3.69 8.64
CA ALA A 77 4.59 -3.90 9.39
C ALA A 77 4.51 -5.11 10.32
N PRO A 78 5.63 -5.83 10.54
CA PRO A 78 5.67 -6.97 11.46
C PRO A 78 5.59 -6.55 12.94
N SER A 79 6.08 -5.37 13.25
CA SER A 79 6.11 -4.76 14.59
C SER A 79 6.41 -3.28 14.45
N ILE A 80 5.81 -2.41 15.25
CA ILE A 80 6.11 -0.98 15.25
C ILE A 80 6.21 -0.47 16.70
N PRO A 81 7.25 0.30 17.06
CA PRO A 81 7.37 0.88 18.38
C PRO A 81 6.46 2.10 18.60
N ASP A 82 6.17 2.93 17.58
CA ASP A 82 5.27 4.10 17.71
C ASP A 82 4.42 4.35 16.45
N LEU A 83 3.19 3.83 16.45
CA LEU A 83 2.20 4.04 15.38
C LEU A 83 1.75 5.50 15.27
N ARG A 84 1.81 6.27 16.37
CA ARG A 84 1.31 7.64 16.40
C ARG A 84 2.24 8.55 15.59
N LEU A 85 3.55 8.39 15.78
CA LEU A 85 4.54 9.15 15.01
C LEU A 85 4.38 8.93 13.50
N ILE A 86 4.28 7.68 13.05
CA ILE A 86 4.11 7.35 11.63
C ILE A 86 2.86 7.99 11.03
N ARG A 87 1.73 7.96 11.75
CA ARG A 87 0.49 8.61 11.31
C ARG A 87 0.64 10.13 11.20
N GLU A 88 1.34 10.76 12.14
CA GLU A 88 1.61 12.20 12.13
C GLU A 88 2.48 12.60 10.94
N GLU A 89 3.53 11.82 10.64
CA GLU A 89 4.41 12.05 9.49
C GLU A 89 3.65 11.92 8.15
N VAL A 90 2.82 10.88 8.00
CA VAL A 90 2.01 10.71 6.78
C VAL A 90 0.94 11.80 6.67
N ALA A 91 0.27 12.17 7.76
CA ALA A 91 -0.72 13.25 7.73
C ALA A 91 -0.08 14.61 7.38
N ALA A 92 1.19 14.84 7.73
CA ALA A 92 1.91 16.06 7.37
C ALA A 92 2.16 16.18 5.85
N VAL A 93 2.44 15.06 5.17
CA VAL A 93 2.74 15.05 3.72
C VAL A 93 1.51 14.77 2.85
N ALA A 94 0.50 14.11 3.40
CA ALA A 94 -0.70 13.65 2.70
C ALA A 94 -1.97 13.80 3.58
N PRO A 95 -2.39 15.02 3.95
CA PRO A 95 -3.44 15.25 4.96
C PRO A 95 -4.84 14.75 4.57
N GLY A 96 -5.10 14.53 3.28
CA GLY A 96 -6.38 14.02 2.77
C GLY A 96 -6.40 12.51 2.51
N LEU A 97 -5.29 11.82 2.77
CA LEU A 97 -5.17 10.40 2.50
C LEU A 97 -5.73 9.57 3.66
N ASP A 98 -6.63 8.63 3.37
CA ASP A 98 -7.10 7.66 4.37
C ASP A 98 -5.98 6.67 4.64
N PHE A 99 -5.14 6.97 5.63
CA PHE A 99 -3.95 6.20 5.98
C PHE A 99 -4.03 5.58 7.38
N ASP A 100 -3.59 4.31 7.48
CA ASP A 100 -3.27 3.68 8.76
C ASP A 100 -2.23 2.56 8.56
N VAL A 101 -1.69 2.04 9.65
CA VAL A 101 -0.73 0.93 9.63
C VAL A 101 -1.33 -0.34 10.21
N LEU A 102 -1.23 -1.42 9.46
CA LEU A 102 -1.63 -2.76 9.84
C LEU A 102 -0.42 -3.51 10.42
N VAL A 103 -0.49 -3.83 11.70
CA VAL A 103 0.51 -4.69 12.35
C VAL A 103 0.11 -6.14 12.10
N LEU A 104 0.88 -6.84 11.27
CA LEU A 104 0.65 -8.24 10.92
C LEU A 104 1.86 -9.08 11.33
N PRO A 105 1.72 -10.05 12.25
CA PRO A 105 2.84 -10.89 12.64
C PRO A 105 3.32 -11.71 11.43
N LEU A 106 4.63 -11.72 11.20
CA LEU A 106 5.25 -12.67 10.28
C LEU A 106 5.00 -14.08 10.82
N ARG A 107 4.41 -14.97 10.00
CA ARG A 107 4.29 -16.39 10.38
C ARG A 107 5.70 -16.97 10.46
N SER A 108 6.13 -17.37 11.65
CA SER A 108 7.28 -18.25 11.84
C SER A 108 6.87 -19.63 11.33
N HIS A 109 7.53 -20.12 10.27
CA HIS A 109 7.46 -21.51 9.86
C HIS A 109 8.24 -22.41 10.82
#